data_AF-A0A268R1D8-F1
#
_entry.id   AF-A0A268R1D8-F1
#
_cell.length_a   1.000
_cell.length_b   1.000
_cell.length_c   1.000
_cell.angle_alpha   90.00
_cell.angle_beta   90.00
_cell.angle_gamma   90.00
#
_symmetry.space_group_name_H-M   'P 1'
#
loop_
_entity.id
_entity.type
_entity.pdbx_description
1 polymer ?
#
loop_
_entity_poly.entity_id
_entity_poly.type
_entity_poly.pdbx_seq_one_letter_code
_entity_poly.pdbx_strand_id
1 'polypeptide(L)' 'DVTGREAVLKVHARNKPLDESVDLKAIAARTPGFSGADLENLLNEAALVAARQDKKKIDNTDLDEATDRVIAGPAKKSRV' A
#
# COMPACT_ATOMS: atom_id res chain seq x y z
N ASP A 1 -12.93 -11.05 -2.30
CA ASP A 1 -13.54 -10.29 -3.42
C ASP A 1 -12.99 -8.85 -3.45
N VAL A 2 -13.38 -8.01 -4.42
CA VAL A 2 -12.89 -6.60 -4.52
C VAL A 2 -13.44 -5.74 -3.39
N THR A 3 -14.73 -5.84 -3.07
CA THR A 3 -15.40 -5.05 -2.05
C THR A 3 -14.80 -5.26 -0.66
N GLY A 4 -14.49 -6.51 -0.29
CA GLY A 4 -13.83 -6.84 0.96
C GLY A 4 -12.43 -6.22 1.07
N ARG A 5 -11.65 -6.25 -0.02
CA ARG A 5 -10.32 -5.63 -0.06
C ARG A 5 -10.39 -4.11 0.00
N GLU A 6 -11.35 -3.50 -0.69
CA GLU A 6 -11.61 -2.06 -0.59
C GLU A 6 -11.98 -1.65 0.84
N ALA A 7 -12.79 -2.45 1.55
CA ALA A 7 -13.13 -2.19 2.95
C ALA A 7 -11.91 -2.26 3.87
N VAL A 8 -11.04 -3.24 3.69
CA VAL A 8 -9.77 -3.35 4.43
C VAL A 8 -8.89 -2.13 4.15
N LEU A 9 -8.67 -1.78 2.88
CA LEU A 9 -7.91 -0.60 2.49
C LEU A 9 -8.48 0.67 3.14
N LYS A 10 -9.80 0.84 3.16
CA LYS A 10 -10.46 1.98 3.83
C LYS A 10 -10.18 2.04 5.32
N VAL A 11 -10.09 0.91 6.03
CA VAL A 11 -9.75 0.89 7.45
C VAL A 11 -8.31 1.36 7.66
N HIS A 12 -7.36 0.80 6.91
CA HIS A 12 -5.94 1.12 7.07
C HIS A 12 -5.53 2.47 6.46
N ALA A 13 -6.32 3.03 5.55
CA ALA A 13 -6.10 4.35 4.96
C ALA A 13 -6.49 5.52 5.89
N ARG A 14 -7.40 5.32 6.86
CA ARG A 14 -7.96 6.41 7.70
C ARG A 14 -6.92 7.28 8.41
N ASN A 15 -5.78 6.70 8.77
CA ASN A 15 -4.72 7.40 9.52
C ASN A 15 -3.51 7.73 8.65
N LYS A 16 -3.64 7.67 7.32
CA LYS A 16 -2.54 7.91 6.37
C LYS A 16 -2.87 9.12 5.50
N PRO A 17 -1.90 10.02 5.26
CA PRO A 17 -2.11 11.15 4.37
C PRO A 17 -2.10 10.64 2.92
N LEU A 18 -3.25 10.28 2.36
CA LEU A 18 -3.38 9.94 0.96
C LEU A 18 -3.57 11.19 0.11
N ASP A 19 -3.00 11.19 -1.08
CA ASP A 19 -3.30 12.18 -2.10
C ASP A 19 -4.72 11.99 -2.65
N GLU A 20 -5.33 13.08 -3.14
CA GLU A 20 -6.69 13.07 -3.69
C GLU A 20 -6.82 12.23 -4.97
N SER A 21 -5.68 11.99 -5.65
CA SER A 21 -5.62 11.12 -6.82
C SER A 21 -5.70 9.62 -6.50
N VAL A 22 -5.66 9.21 -5.23
CA VAL A 22 -5.63 7.80 -4.84
C VAL A 22 -7.03 7.18 -4.84
N ASP A 23 -7.25 6.20 -5.70
CA ASP A 23 -8.48 5.39 -5.73
C ASP A 23 -8.28 4.01 -5.09
N LEU A 24 -8.77 3.84 -3.86
CA LEU A 24 -8.71 2.58 -3.12
C LEU A 24 -9.45 1.43 -3.80
N LYS A 25 -10.50 1.71 -4.57
CA LYS A 25 -11.23 0.70 -5.32
C LYS A 25 -10.39 0.18 -6.48
N ALA A 26 -9.67 1.07 -7.17
CA ALA A 26 -8.71 0.68 -8.20
C ALA A 26 -7.59 -0.19 -7.62
N ILE A 27 -7.03 0.15 -6.45
CA ILE A 27 -6.02 -0.66 -5.77
C ILE A 27 -6.59 -2.05 -5.39
N ALA A 28 -7.81 -2.10 -4.85
CA ALA A 28 -8.47 -3.37 -4.53
C ALA A 28 -8.69 -4.25 -5.76
N ALA A 29 -8.95 -3.67 -6.93
CA ALA A 29 -9.07 -4.41 -8.19
C ALA A 29 -7.71 -4.98 -8.64
N ARG A 30 -6.62 -4.23 -8.46
CA ARG A 30 -5.25 -4.57 -8.89
C ARG A 30 -4.49 -5.54 -7.97
N THR A 31 -5.05 -5.94 -6.84
CA THR A 31 -4.36 -6.77 -5.81
C THR A 31 -4.97 -8.17 -5.61
N PRO A 32 -5.33 -8.92 -6.68
CA PRO A 32 -5.93 -10.26 -6.52
C PRO A 32 -4.97 -11.20 -5.76
N GLY A 33 -5.53 -11.97 -4.81
CA GLY A 33 -4.75 -12.89 -3.98
C GLY A 33 -4.16 -12.26 -2.71
N PHE A 34 -4.18 -10.93 -2.56
CA PHE A 34 -3.73 -10.28 -1.32
C PHE A 34 -4.69 -10.61 -0.16
N SER A 35 -4.12 -11.01 0.96
CA SER A 35 -4.81 -11.12 2.24
C SER A 35 -5.02 -9.74 2.89
N GLY A 36 -5.80 -9.68 3.97
CA GLY A 36 -5.97 -8.43 4.73
C GLY A 36 -4.64 -7.87 5.26
N ALA A 37 -3.75 -8.76 5.69
CA ALA A 37 -2.41 -8.38 6.15
C ALA A 37 -1.54 -7.84 5.02
N ASP A 38 -1.65 -8.39 3.80
CA ASP A 38 -0.90 -7.89 2.64
C ASP A 38 -1.35 -6.49 2.25
N LEU A 39 -2.64 -6.19 2.35
CA LEU A 39 -3.19 -4.84 2.08
C LEU A 39 -2.78 -3.82 3.15
N GLU A 40 -2.73 -4.23 4.42
CA GLU A 40 -2.16 -3.40 5.47
C GLU A 40 -0.68 -3.12 5.21
N ASN A 41 0.09 -4.16 4.89
CA ASN A 41 1.51 -4.05 4.61
C ASN A 41 1.77 -3.14 3.39
N LEU A 42 0.97 -3.26 2.34
CA LEU A 42 1.00 -2.38 1.17
C LEU A 42 0.91 -0.90 1.55
N LEU A 43 -0.10 -0.52 2.35
CA LEU A 43 -0.29 0.88 2.76
C LEU A 43 0.81 1.36 3.74
N ASN A 44 1.47 0.46 4.45
CA ASN A 44 2.63 0.79 5.28
C ASN A 44 3.88 1.02 4.42
N GLU A 45 4.15 0.16 3.45
CA GLU A 45 5.26 0.33 2.51
C GLU A 45 5.08 1.60 1.66
N ALA A 46 3.86 1.91 1.20
CA ALA A 46 3.60 3.14 0.46
C ALA A 46 3.89 4.39 1.30
N ALA A 47 3.54 4.37 2.59
CA ALA A 47 3.87 5.44 3.52
C ALA A 47 5.39 5.58 3.72
N LEU A 48 6.12 4.47 3.80
CA LEU A 48 7.58 4.47 3.91
C LEU A 48 8.25 4.99 2.64
N VAL A 49 7.74 4.62 1.46
CA VAL A 49 8.22 5.14 0.17
C VAL A 49 8.02 6.65 0.09
N ALA A 50 6.81 7.13 0.37
CA ALA A 50 6.50 8.56 0.38
C ALA A 50 7.39 9.33 1.36
N ALA A 51 7.58 8.80 2.58
CA ALA A 51 8.41 9.43 3.61
C ALA A 51 9.89 9.50 3.21
N ARG A 52 10.44 8.48 2.53
CA ARG A 52 11.82 8.50 2.01
C ARG A 52 12.04 9.53 0.91
N GLN A 53 10.96 9.94 0.23
CA GLN A 53 10.97 10.97 -0.79
C GLN A 53 10.58 12.36 -0.21
N ASP A 54 10.53 12.51 1.11
CA ASP A 54 10.10 13.72 1.82
C ASP A 54 8.70 14.23 1.40
N LYS A 55 7.84 13.33 0.92
CA LYS A 55 6.45 13.67 0.54
C LYS A 55 5.56 13.80 1.77
N LYS A 56 4.62 14.74 1.71
CA LYS A 56 3.59 14.94 2.76
C LYS A 56 2.37 14.03 2.59
N LYS A 57 2.13 13.53 1.38
CA LYS A 57 1.03 12.65 1.03
C LYS A 57 1.55 11.48 0.20
N ILE A 58 0.86 10.35 0.31
CA ILE A 58 1.10 9.12 -0.44
C ILE A 58 0.31 9.22 -1.74
N ASP A 59 1.00 9.13 -2.87
CA ASP A 59 0.39 9.15 -4.20
C ASP A 59 0.39 7.75 -4.87
N ASN A 60 -0.15 7.68 -6.09
CA ASN A 60 -0.23 6.42 -6.83
C ASN A 60 1.15 5.81 -7.12
N THR A 61 2.18 6.62 -7.30
CA THR A 61 3.56 6.15 -7.54
C THR A 61 4.10 5.42 -6.33
N ASP A 62 3.85 5.93 -5.13
CA ASP A 62 4.29 5.31 -3.88
C ASP A 62 3.58 3.96 -3.64
N LEU A 63 2.30 3.88 -4.03
CA LEU A 63 1.49 2.66 -3.95
C LEU A 63 1.93 1.61 -4.95
N ASP A 64 2.26 2.01 -6.18
CA ASP A 64 2.74 1.09 -7.20
C ASP A 64 4.11 0.51 -6.78
N GLU A 65 5.04 1.35 -6.31
CA GLU A 65 6.33 0.88 -5.77
C GLU A 65 6.16 -0.04 -4.55
N ALA A 66 5.23 0.31 -3.65
CA ALA A 66 4.92 -0.55 -2.50
C ALA A 66 4.33 -1.89 -2.92
N THR A 67 3.50 -1.92 -3.97
CA THR A 67 2.92 -3.16 -4.50
C THR A 67 4.03 -4.10 -4.95
N ASP A 68 4.99 -3.58 -5.72
CA ASP A 68 6.14 -4.36 -6.20
C ASP A 68 6.96 -4.93 -5.03
N ARG A 69 7.16 -4.14 -3.97
CA ARG A 69 7.88 -4.59 -2.76
C ARG A 69 7.13 -5.67 -1.99
N VAL A 70 5.81 -5.56 -1.85
CA VAL A 70 5.01 -6.59 -1.17
C VAL A 70 5.05 -7.91 -1.94
N ILE A 71 4.98 -7.86 -3.27
CA ILE A 71 5.04 -9.06 -4.13
C ILE A 71 6.43 -9.69 -4.11
N ALA A 72 7.48 -8.87 -4.22
CA ALA A 72 8.87 -9.36 -4.15
C ALA A 72 9.22 -9.94 -2.76
N GLY A 73 8.42 -9.62 -1.74
CA GLY A 73 8.65 -9.96 -0.35
C GLY A 73 9.56 -8.93 0.33
N PRO A 74 9.50 -8.85 1.68
CA PRO A 74 10.33 -7.91 2.41
C PRO A 74 11.80 -8.17 2.08
N ALA A 75 12.54 -7.11 1.76
CA ALA A 75 13.99 -7.18 1.59
C ALA A 75 14.56 -7.93 2.80
N LYS A 76 15.12 -9.12 2.58
CA LYS A 76 15.75 -9.89 3.65
C LYS A 76 16.77 -8.97 4.29
N LYS A 77 16.55 -8.56 5.55
CA LYS A 77 17.62 -7.99 6.36
C LYS A 77 18.70 -9.07 6.38
N SER A 78 19.81 -8.82 5.69
CA SER A 78 20.99 -9.67 5.80
C SER A 78 21.28 -9.82 7.30
N ARG A 79 21.13 -11.03 7.83
CA ARG A 79 21.62 -11.37 9.16
C ARG A 79 23.14 -11.26 9.06
N VAL A 80 23.69 -10.17 9.58
CA VAL A 80 25.11 -10.07 9.94
C VAL A 80 25.36 -11.02 11.10
#